data_AF-G4HEI2-F1
#
_entry.id   AF-G4HEI2-F1
#
_cell.length_a   1.000
_cell.length_b   1.000
_cell.length_c   1.000
_cell.angle_alpha   90.00
_cell.angle_beta   90.00
_cell.angle_gamma   90.00
#
_symmetry.space_group_name_H-M   'P 1'
#
loop_
_entity.id
_entity.type
_entity.pdbx_description
1 polymer ?
#
loop_
_entity_poly.entity_id
_entity_poly.type
_entity_poly.pdbx_seq_one_letter_code
_entity_poly.pdbx_strand_id
1 'polypeptide(L)'
;MSNFVKGTLTYVELLLPVALSAIVTPILINFGFNPGLNRFEKLVDGSITCSAIIVGFLAAMLGILVSIKETKVVKAIFSNRTKSQLAVFFSESIFLGFLVIGSAGSLYLVMDSADTRSTYVFIAWTALLLWFLFSAIRIIIVMLLILFHDTEKNERPEGNALSDEEREQARMMNARKR
;
A
#
# COMPACT_ATOMS: atom_id res chain seq x y z
N MET A 1 -0.84 29.68 7.47
CA MET A 1 -2.20 29.09 7.33
C MET A 1 -2.22 27.78 6.52
N SER A 2 -1.35 27.61 5.51
CA SER A 2 -1.21 26.37 4.70
C SER A 2 -0.82 25.09 5.48
N ASN A 3 0.04 25.20 6.51
CA ASN A 3 0.53 24.02 7.26
C ASN A 3 -0.53 23.39 8.19
N PHE A 4 -1.49 24.18 8.68
CA PHE A 4 -2.55 23.68 9.56
C PHE A 4 -3.59 22.86 8.79
N VAL A 5 -3.96 23.31 7.59
CA VAL A 5 -4.90 22.60 6.70
C VAL A 5 -4.27 21.34 6.12
N LYS A 6 -2.98 21.35 5.77
CA LYS A 6 -2.25 20.12 5.39
C LYS A 6 -2.16 19.13 6.54
N GLY A 7 -1.96 19.61 7.77
CA GLY A 7 -1.97 18.80 8.99
C GLY A 7 -3.32 18.11 9.20
N THR A 8 -4.42 18.87 9.18
CA THR A 8 -5.77 18.31 9.41
C THR A 8 -6.22 17.36 8.31
N LEU A 9 -5.90 17.62 7.04
CA LEU A 9 -6.19 16.67 5.95
C LEU A 9 -5.41 15.35 6.12
N THR A 10 -4.18 15.42 6.64
CA THR A 10 -3.34 14.24 6.95
C THR A 10 -3.94 13.42 8.10
N TYR A 11 -4.46 14.07 9.15
CA TYR A 11 -5.14 13.38 10.24
C TYR A 11 -6.43 12.70 9.76
N VAL A 12 -7.21 13.32 8.87
CA VAL A 12 -8.45 12.74 8.33
C VAL A 12 -8.16 11.53 7.44
N GLU A 13 -7.13 11.57 6.59
CA GLU A 13 -6.72 10.41 5.76
C GLU A 13 -6.13 9.26 6.59
N LEU A 14 -5.51 9.56 7.75
CA LEU A 14 -5.02 8.57 8.70
C LEU A 14 -6.15 7.98 9.57
N LEU A 15 -7.12 8.80 9.97
CA LEU A 15 -8.29 8.36 10.74
C LEU A 15 -9.24 7.51 9.91
N LEU A 16 -9.24 7.62 8.59
CA LEU A 16 -10.20 6.95 7.71
C LEU A 16 -10.14 5.40 7.82
N PRO A 17 -8.98 4.73 7.68
CA PRO A 17 -8.88 3.29 7.91
C PRO A 17 -9.21 2.89 9.36
N VAL A 18 -8.87 3.72 10.34
CA VAL A 18 -9.22 3.49 11.75
C VAL A 18 -10.73 3.56 11.97
N ALA A 19 -11.38 4.63 11.49
CA ALA A 19 -12.81 4.86 11.59
C ALA A 19 -13.60 3.77 10.84
N LEU A 20 -13.16 3.37 9.65
CA LEU A 20 -13.74 2.24 8.92
C LEU A 20 -13.61 0.94 9.71
N SER A 21 -12.43 0.65 10.27
CA SER A 21 -12.25 -0.56 11.10
C SER A 21 -13.15 -0.52 12.34
N ALA A 22 -13.29 0.65 12.99
CA ALA A 22 -14.11 0.85 14.17
C ALA A 22 -15.62 0.74 13.89
N ILE A 23 -16.07 1.02 12.66
CA ILE A 23 -17.47 0.86 12.23
C ILE A 23 -17.74 -0.57 11.77
N VAL A 24 -16.84 -1.17 10.99
CA VAL A 24 -17.06 -2.48 10.38
C VAL A 24 -16.95 -3.62 11.41
N THR A 25 -16.06 -3.49 12.41
CA THR A 25 -15.89 -4.49 13.47
C THR A 25 -17.19 -4.76 14.26
N PRO A 26 -17.89 -3.77 14.83
CA PRO A 26 -19.15 -4.02 15.53
C PRO A 26 -20.25 -4.53 14.60
N ILE A 27 -20.27 -4.15 13.32
CA ILE A 27 -21.24 -4.71 12.36
C ILE A 27 -21.03 -6.22 12.18
N LEU A 28 -19.78 -6.66 11.98
CA LEU A 28 -19.45 -8.09 11.85
C LEU A 28 -19.88 -8.90 13.08
N ILE A 29 -19.65 -8.36 14.28
CA ILE A 29 -20.03 -9.04 15.54
C ILE A 29 -21.56 -9.16 15.65
N ASN A 30 -22.31 -8.09 15.32
CA ASN A 30 -23.78 -8.13 15.31
C ASN A 30 -24.34 -9.10 14.26
N PHE A 31 -23.61 -9.38 13.18
CA PHE A 31 -23.96 -10.38 12.18
C PHE A 31 -23.62 -11.83 12.60
N GLY A 32 -23.15 -12.05 13.83
CA GLY A 32 -22.88 -13.39 14.37
C GLY A 32 -21.48 -13.91 14.08
N PHE A 33 -20.54 -13.04 13.70
CA PHE A 33 -19.14 -13.41 13.53
C PHE A 33 -18.51 -13.66 14.91
N ASN A 34 -18.38 -14.94 15.27
CA ASN A 34 -17.95 -15.39 16.59
C ASN A 34 -16.80 -16.40 16.48
N PRO A 35 -15.92 -16.48 17.49
CA PRO A 35 -14.83 -17.45 17.52
C PRO A 35 -15.31 -18.91 17.57
N GLY A 36 -16.57 -19.16 17.96
CA GLY A 36 -17.19 -20.48 17.94
C GLY A 36 -17.65 -20.98 16.55
N LEU A 37 -17.36 -20.24 15.48
CA LEU A 37 -17.70 -20.68 14.12
C LEU A 37 -16.85 -21.89 13.72
N ASN A 38 -17.49 -22.88 13.11
CA ASN A 38 -16.78 -24.05 12.56
C ASN A 38 -15.70 -23.60 11.57
N ARG A 39 -14.47 -24.07 11.75
CA ARG A 39 -13.27 -23.75 10.94
C ARG A 39 -12.69 -22.34 11.16
N PHE A 40 -12.93 -21.73 12.31
CA PHE A 40 -12.35 -20.44 12.67
C PHE A 40 -10.81 -20.42 12.54
N GLU A 41 -10.12 -21.50 12.92
CA GLU A 41 -8.66 -21.62 12.77
C GLU A 41 -8.20 -21.39 11.32
N LYS A 42 -8.96 -21.93 10.35
CA LYS A 42 -8.65 -21.75 8.91
C LYS A 42 -8.79 -20.31 8.47
N LEU A 43 -9.70 -19.55 9.09
CA LEU A 43 -9.84 -18.12 8.82
C LEU A 43 -8.63 -17.36 9.37
N VAL A 44 -8.19 -17.68 10.59
CA VAL A 44 -6.99 -17.08 11.19
C VAL A 44 -5.76 -17.42 10.34
N ASP A 45 -5.55 -18.68 9.96
CA ASP A 45 -4.47 -19.10 9.04
C ASP A 45 -4.53 -18.36 7.69
N GLY A 46 -5.73 -18.27 7.10
CA GLY A 46 -5.94 -17.56 5.85
C GLY A 46 -5.60 -16.07 5.96
N SER A 47 -5.93 -15.45 7.08
CA SER A 47 -5.61 -14.04 7.34
C SER A 47 -4.12 -13.79 7.59
N ILE A 48 -3.41 -14.71 8.27
CA ILE A 48 -1.95 -14.67 8.43
C ILE A 48 -1.29 -14.74 7.05
N THR A 49 -1.71 -15.71 6.23
CA THR A 49 -1.17 -15.91 4.88
C THR A 49 -1.42 -14.68 4.00
N CYS A 50 -2.66 -14.18 3.98
CA CYS A 50 -3.03 -12.98 3.23
C CYS A 50 -2.22 -11.76 3.69
N SER A 51 -2.08 -11.56 5.00
CA SER A 51 -1.32 -10.43 5.56
C SER A 51 0.16 -10.51 5.19
N ALA A 52 0.77 -11.69 5.26
CA ALA A 52 2.16 -11.90 4.86
C ALA A 52 2.39 -11.56 3.38
N ILE A 53 1.46 -11.97 2.49
CA ILE A 53 1.53 -11.64 1.05
C ILE A 53 1.45 -10.12 0.85
N ILE A 54 0.48 -9.45 1.50
CA ILE A 54 0.31 -8.01 1.39
C ILE A 54 1.54 -7.26 1.90
N VAL A 55 2.09 -7.66 3.05
CA VAL A 55 3.32 -7.06 3.60
C VAL A 55 4.49 -7.24 2.64
N GLY A 56 4.67 -8.44 2.08
CA GLY A 56 5.71 -8.70 1.08
C GLY A 56 5.55 -7.84 -0.17
N PHE A 57 4.31 -7.69 -0.65
CA PHE A 57 4.00 -6.81 -1.78
C PHE A 57 4.32 -5.34 -1.46
N LEU A 58 3.90 -4.84 -0.29
CA LEU A 58 4.21 -3.47 0.16
C LEU A 58 5.72 -3.23 0.26
N ALA A 59 6.49 -4.20 0.77
CA ALA A 59 7.94 -4.11 0.82
C ALA A 59 8.58 -4.03 -0.58
N ALA A 60 8.12 -4.84 -1.53
CA ALA A 60 8.56 -4.79 -2.92
C ALA A 60 8.23 -3.44 -3.58
N MET A 61 7.00 -2.93 -3.36
CA MET A 61 6.58 -1.62 -3.87
C MET A 61 7.41 -0.48 -3.30
N LEU A 62 7.76 -0.53 -2.01
CA LEU A 62 8.64 0.45 -1.40
C LEU A 62 10.03 0.43 -2.06
N GLY A 63 10.57 -0.75 -2.39
CA GLY A 63 11.80 -0.90 -3.15
C GLY A 63 11.73 -0.25 -4.53
N ILE A 64 10.63 -0.49 -5.27
CA ILE A 64 10.40 0.16 -6.57
C ILE A 64 10.33 1.67 -6.41
N LEU A 65 9.57 2.17 -5.44
CA LEU A 65 9.42 3.60 -5.17
C LEU A 65 10.76 4.28 -4.88
N VAL A 66 11.65 3.61 -4.13
CA VAL A 66 13.01 4.11 -3.86
C VAL A 66 13.85 4.16 -5.14
N SER A 67 13.71 3.17 -6.03
CA SER A 67 14.41 3.13 -7.32
C SER A 67 13.99 4.26 -8.26
N ILE A 68 12.68 4.55 -8.34
CA ILE A 68 12.15 5.59 -9.24
C ILE A 68 12.07 6.98 -8.59
N LYS A 69 12.56 7.17 -7.35
CA LYS A 69 12.36 8.41 -6.57
C LYS A 69 12.92 9.68 -7.21
N GLU A 70 13.84 9.54 -8.17
CA GLU A 70 14.53 10.64 -8.83
C GLU A 70 13.87 11.09 -10.14
N THR A 71 12.86 10.37 -10.65
CA THR A 71 12.15 10.78 -11.87
C THR A 71 11.33 12.05 -11.64
N LYS A 72 11.16 12.84 -12.71
CA LYS A 72 10.44 14.13 -12.67
C LYS A 72 8.99 13.97 -12.17
N VAL A 73 8.31 12.89 -12.57
CA VAL A 73 6.93 12.58 -12.15
C VAL A 73 6.85 12.28 -10.66
N VAL A 74 7.74 11.44 -10.17
CA VAL A 74 7.79 11.09 -8.76
C VAL A 74 8.15 12.32 -7.93
N LYS A 75 9.08 13.17 -8.37
CA LYS A 75 9.37 14.48 -7.76
C LYS A 75 8.18 15.45 -7.78
N ALA A 76 7.39 15.48 -8.85
CA ALA A 76 6.21 16.35 -8.95
C ALA A 76 5.12 15.94 -7.97
N ILE A 77 4.81 14.64 -7.89
CA ILE A 77 3.86 14.08 -6.92
C ILE A 77 4.38 14.25 -5.48
N PHE A 78 5.67 14.03 -5.26
CA PHE A 78 6.35 14.26 -3.98
C PHE A 78 6.53 15.73 -3.59
N SER A 79 6.33 16.68 -4.51
CA SER A 79 6.27 18.11 -4.16
C SER A 79 4.89 18.50 -3.64
N ASN A 80 3.83 17.82 -4.12
CA ASN A 80 2.46 18.00 -3.66
C ASN A 80 2.15 17.23 -2.37
N ARG A 81 2.58 15.96 -2.26
CA ARG A 81 2.53 15.15 -1.04
C ARG A 81 3.91 15.06 -0.42
N THR A 82 4.05 15.29 0.89
CA THR A 82 5.36 15.32 1.55
C THR A 82 6.06 13.96 1.41
N LYS A 83 7.29 13.88 0.86
CA LYS A 83 8.09 12.63 0.76
C LYS A 83 8.04 11.76 2.00
N SER A 84 8.12 12.40 3.17
CA SER A 84 8.05 11.75 4.46
C SER A 84 6.70 11.07 4.73
N GLN A 85 5.58 11.61 4.24
CA GLN A 85 4.24 11.05 4.51
C GLN A 85 4.03 9.70 3.83
N LEU A 86 4.45 9.57 2.56
CA LEU A 86 4.31 8.30 1.86
C LEU A 86 5.16 7.20 2.50
N ALA A 87 6.40 7.53 2.87
CA ALA A 87 7.28 6.61 3.61
C ALA A 87 6.68 6.21 4.98
N VAL A 88 6.08 7.15 5.70
CA VAL A 88 5.40 6.89 6.98
C VAL A 88 4.19 5.98 6.78
N PHE A 89 3.36 6.19 5.75
CA PHE A 89 2.24 5.29 5.46
C PHE A 89 2.72 3.87 5.16
N PHE A 90 3.75 3.71 4.33
CA PHE A 90 4.34 2.40 4.06
C PHE A 90 4.84 1.70 5.32
N SER A 91 5.61 2.43 6.14
CA SER A 91 6.10 1.94 7.43
C SER A 91 4.95 1.53 8.35
N GLU A 92 3.89 2.35 8.42
CA GLU A 92 2.70 2.10 9.24
C GLU A 92 1.98 0.82 8.80
N SER A 93 1.67 0.65 7.51
CA SER A 93 0.97 -0.54 7.03
C SER A 93 1.81 -1.81 7.16
N ILE A 94 3.12 -1.73 6.93
CA ILE A 94 4.04 -2.87 7.12
C ILE A 94 4.07 -3.26 8.60
N PHE A 95 4.23 -2.29 9.50
CA PHE A 95 4.23 -2.52 10.94
C PHE A 95 2.90 -3.11 11.43
N LEU A 96 1.77 -2.57 10.97
CA LEU A 96 0.44 -3.11 11.27
C LEU A 96 0.28 -4.55 10.77
N GLY A 97 0.81 -4.88 9.59
CA GLY A 97 0.77 -6.25 9.07
C GLY A 97 1.53 -7.24 9.95
N PHE A 98 2.71 -6.86 10.44
CA PHE A 98 3.43 -7.67 11.44
C PHE A 98 2.67 -7.78 12.76
N LEU A 99 1.99 -6.70 13.19
CA LEU A 99 1.16 -6.70 14.41
C LEU A 99 -0.04 -7.64 14.26
N VAL A 100 -0.69 -7.68 13.08
CA VAL A 100 -1.77 -8.63 12.77
C VAL A 100 -1.27 -10.07 12.85
N ILE A 101 -0.12 -10.38 12.25
CA ILE A 101 0.46 -11.73 12.29
C ILE A 101 0.80 -12.12 13.73
N GLY A 102 1.43 -11.24 14.51
CA GLY A 102 1.78 -11.50 15.91
C GLY A 102 0.55 -11.67 16.82
N SER A 103 -0.47 -10.82 16.63
CA SER A 103 -1.72 -10.90 17.39
C SER A 103 -2.57 -12.11 17.00
N ALA A 104 -2.46 -12.62 15.77
CA ALA A 104 -3.08 -13.89 15.38
C ALA A 104 -2.52 -15.06 16.19
N GLY A 105 -1.21 -15.07 16.50
CA GLY A 105 -0.62 -16.03 17.42
C GLY A 105 -1.20 -15.96 18.84
N SER A 106 -1.50 -14.74 19.32
CA SER A 106 -2.18 -14.54 20.61
C SER A 106 -3.61 -15.08 20.60
N LEU A 107 -4.29 -15.00 19.45
CA LEU A 107 -5.64 -15.51 19.28
C LEU A 107 -5.70 -17.04 19.39
N TYR A 108 -4.72 -17.77 18.84
CA TYR A 108 -4.62 -19.23 19.00
C TYR A 108 -4.57 -19.67 20.46
N LEU A 109 -3.86 -18.92 21.32
CA LEU A 109 -3.72 -19.26 22.74
C LEU A 109 -5.03 -19.14 23.53
N VAL A 110 -5.96 -18.31 23.07
CA VAL A 110 -7.21 -18.02 23.78
C VAL A 110 -8.42 -18.66 23.09
N MET A 111 -8.22 -19.30 21.93
CA MET A 111 -9.28 -19.88 21.10
C MET A 111 -10.00 -21.06 21.76
N ASP A 112 -9.29 -21.90 22.51
CA ASP A 112 -9.87 -23.02 23.26
C ASP A 112 -10.64 -22.58 24.52
N SER A 113 -10.45 -21.33 24.95
CA SER A 113 -11.10 -20.79 26.13
C SER A 113 -12.39 -20.09 25.72
N ALA A 114 -13.55 -20.70 25.97
CA ALA A 114 -14.88 -20.09 25.76
C ALA A 114 -15.20 -18.98 26.80
N ASP A 115 -14.19 -18.20 27.19
CA ASP A 115 -14.24 -17.21 28.26
C ASP A 115 -14.45 -15.81 27.68
N THR A 116 -15.01 -14.86 28.44
CA THR A 116 -15.28 -13.49 27.94
C THR A 116 -14.00 -12.79 27.44
N ARG A 117 -12.84 -13.19 27.97
CA ARG A 117 -11.52 -12.73 27.51
C ARG A 117 -11.20 -13.11 26.07
N SER A 118 -11.61 -14.29 25.59
CA SER A 118 -11.37 -14.71 24.20
C SER A 118 -12.14 -13.85 23.22
N THR A 119 -13.35 -13.42 23.60
CA THR A 119 -14.16 -12.50 22.80
C THR A 119 -13.48 -11.14 22.66
N TYR A 120 -12.93 -10.57 23.74
CA TYR A 120 -12.22 -9.28 23.65
C TYR A 120 -10.95 -9.37 22.78
N VAL A 121 -10.16 -10.43 22.93
CA VAL A 121 -8.96 -10.67 22.10
C VAL A 121 -9.35 -10.82 20.63
N PHE A 122 -10.44 -11.53 20.35
CA PHE A 122 -10.97 -11.68 19.01
C PHE A 122 -11.43 -10.36 18.38
N ILE A 123 -12.15 -9.52 19.14
CA ILE A 123 -12.60 -8.22 18.68
C ILE A 123 -11.41 -7.32 18.36
N ALA A 124 -10.42 -7.27 19.26
CA ALA A 124 -9.21 -6.47 19.08
C ALA A 124 -8.42 -6.93 17.84
N TRP A 125 -8.27 -8.24 17.67
CA TRP A 125 -7.61 -8.81 16.49
C TRP A 125 -8.37 -8.49 15.19
N THR A 126 -9.69 -8.64 15.19
CA THR A 126 -10.53 -8.36 14.00
C THR A 126 -10.45 -6.88 13.62
N ALA A 127 -10.50 -5.98 14.60
CA ALA A 127 -10.33 -4.55 14.36
C ALA A 127 -8.96 -4.23 13.75
N LEU A 128 -7.91 -4.84 14.29
CA LEU A 128 -6.55 -4.67 13.79
C LEU A 128 -6.38 -5.20 12.36
N LEU A 129 -6.94 -6.38 12.06
CA LEU A 129 -6.93 -6.97 10.72
C LEU A 129 -7.61 -6.04 9.70
N LEU A 130 -8.78 -5.50 10.04
CA LEU A 130 -9.50 -4.58 9.17
C LEU A 130 -8.76 -3.26 8.98
N TRP A 131 -8.19 -2.70 10.05
CA TRP A 131 -7.35 -1.51 9.95
C TRP A 131 -6.17 -1.76 9.00
N PHE A 132 -5.45 -2.85 9.19
CA PHE A 132 -4.36 -3.23 8.29
C PHE A 132 -4.83 -3.33 6.83
N LEU A 133 -5.95 -4.01 6.57
CA LEU A 133 -6.48 -4.20 5.22
C LEU A 133 -6.83 -2.87 4.54
N PHE A 134 -7.55 -1.98 5.22
CA PHE A 134 -7.89 -0.66 4.67
C PHE A 134 -6.64 0.21 4.46
N SER A 135 -5.69 0.14 5.39
CA SER A 135 -4.41 0.84 5.28
C SER A 135 -3.60 0.36 4.08
N ALA A 136 -3.54 -0.96 3.87
CA ALA A 136 -2.83 -1.56 2.75
C ALA A 136 -3.48 -1.19 1.39
N ILE A 137 -4.80 -1.32 1.26
CA ILE A 137 -5.52 -0.95 0.03
C ILE A 137 -5.26 0.51 -0.34
N ARG A 138 -5.30 1.42 0.64
CA ARG A 138 -5.00 2.84 0.44
C ARG A 138 -3.62 3.05 -0.21
N ILE A 139 -2.58 2.38 0.31
CA ILE A 139 -1.22 2.52 -0.22
C ILE A 139 -1.11 1.94 -1.62
N ILE A 140 -1.72 0.78 -1.85
CA ILE A 140 -1.71 0.12 -3.16
C ILE A 140 -2.34 1.05 -4.21
N ILE A 141 -3.49 1.66 -3.93
CA ILE A 141 -4.15 2.61 -4.83
C ILE A 141 -3.27 3.84 -5.10
N VAL A 142 -2.70 4.46 -4.05
CA VAL A 142 -1.83 5.64 -4.20
C VAL A 142 -0.64 5.33 -5.10
N MET A 143 -0.03 4.17 -4.90
CA MET A 143 1.10 3.73 -5.71
C MET A 143 0.73 3.38 -7.14
N LEU A 144 -0.45 2.78 -7.35
CA LEU A 144 -0.99 2.53 -8.68
C LEU A 144 -1.12 3.86 -9.43
N LEU A 145 -1.70 4.88 -8.78
CA LEU A 145 -1.80 6.22 -9.35
C LEU A 145 -0.43 6.81 -9.68
N ILE A 146 0.57 6.66 -8.80
CA ILE A 146 1.94 7.15 -9.05
C ILE A 146 2.56 6.46 -10.27
N LEU A 147 2.43 5.13 -10.37
CA LEU A 147 3.04 4.35 -11.44
C LEU A 147 2.39 4.61 -12.80
N PHE A 148 1.06 4.76 -12.84
CA PHE A 148 0.32 4.97 -14.08
C PHE A 148 0.25 6.43 -14.52
N HIS A 149 0.58 7.40 -13.66
CA HIS A 149 0.63 8.81 -14.05
C HIS A 149 1.77 9.14 -15.03
N ASP A 150 2.81 8.31 -15.10
CA ASP A 150 3.95 8.51 -16.01
C ASP A 150 3.66 7.99 -17.44
N THR A 151 2.75 7.04 -17.60
CA THR A 151 2.49 6.40 -18.90
C THR A 151 1.86 7.36 -19.92
N GLU A 152 1.16 8.41 -19.48
CA GLU A 152 0.57 9.42 -20.38
C GLU A 152 1.54 10.52 -20.84
N LYS A 153 2.70 10.67 -20.16
CA LYS A 153 3.71 11.69 -20.50
C LYS A 153 5.06 11.10 -20.91
N ASN A 154 5.07 9.89 -21.46
CA ASN A 154 6.20 9.43 -22.25
C ASN A 154 6.31 10.26 -23.53
N GLU A 155 6.86 11.47 -23.40
CA GLU A 155 7.77 11.99 -24.42
C GLU A 155 8.77 10.86 -24.67
N ARG A 156 8.65 10.26 -25.86
CA ARG A 156 9.58 9.24 -26.35
C ARG A 156 10.98 9.70 -25.96
N PRO A 157 11.85 8.80 -25.43
CA PRO A 157 13.27 9.16 -25.36
C PRO A 157 13.63 9.70 -26.75
N GLU A 158 14.21 10.90 -26.82
CA GLU A 158 14.74 11.47 -28.06
C GLU A 158 15.77 10.47 -28.57
N GLY A 159 15.28 9.49 -29.32
CA GLY A 159 16.06 8.35 -29.74
C GLY A 159 16.87 8.85 -30.89
N ASN A 160 18.05 9.42 -30.62
CA ASN A 160 19.05 9.91 -31.59
C ASN A 160 18.43 10.15 -32.96
N ALA A 161 17.43 11.03 -33.02
CA ALA A 161 16.78 11.35 -34.26
C ALA A 161 17.81 12.22 -34.96
N LEU A 162 18.68 11.57 -35.73
CA LEU A 162 19.63 12.21 -36.61
C LEU A 162 18.88 13.37 -37.27
N SER A 163 19.40 14.58 -37.13
CA SER A 163 18.91 15.75 -37.85
C SER A 163 18.74 15.35 -39.32
N ASP A 164 17.77 15.91 -40.02
CA ASP A 164 17.58 15.61 -41.45
C ASP A 164 18.89 15.81 -42.24
N GLU A 165 19.73 16.74 -41.79
CA GLU A 165 21.09 16.97 -42.28
C GLU A 165 22.03 15.78 -42.02
N GLU A 166 22.01 15.19 -40.83
CA GLU A 166 22.84 14.04 -40.47
C GLU A 166 22.37 12.76 -41.19
N ARG A 167 21.05 12.63 -41.44
CA ARG A 167 20.48 11.55 -42.27
C ARG A 167 20.91 11.68 -43.72
N GLU A 168 20.94 12.89 -44.25
CA GLU A 168 21.36 13.17 -45.61
C GLU A 168 22.87 12.98 -45.79
N GLN A 169 23.67 13.40 -44.80
CA GLN A 169 25.11 13.12 -44.76
C GLN A 169 25.42 11.61 -44.68
N ALA A 170 24.68 10.85 -43.88
CA ALA A 170 24.83 9.40 -43.82
C ALA A 170 24.44 8.71 -45.15
N ARG A 171 23.40 9.19 -45.84
CA ARG A 171 23.03 8.73 -47.18
C ARG A 171 24.12 9.02 -48.21
N MET A 172 24.69 10.23 -48.18
CA MET A 172 25.78 10.66 -49.05
C MET A 172 27.07 9.86 -48.79
N MET A 173 27.42 9.59 -47.53
CA MET A 173 28.58 8.75 -47.18
C MET A 173 28.43 7.31 -47.65
N ASN A 174 27.23 6.73 -47.54
CA ASN A 174 26.98 5.36 -48.00
C ASN A 174 26.90 5.26 -49.53
N ALA A 175 26.44 6.31 -50.22
CA ALA A 175 26.46 6.38 -51.68
C ALA A 175 27.88 6.47 -52.26
N ARG A 176 28.82 7.08 -51.53
CA ARG A 176 30.25 7.17 -51.92
C ARG A 176 31.06 5.89 -51.72
N LYS A 177 30.55 4.92 -50.95
CA LYS A 177 31.21 3.63 -50.66
C LYS A 177 30.82 2.51 -51.63
N ARG A 178 29.89 2.75 -52.55
CA ARG A 178 29.54 1.85 -53.67
C ARG A 178 30.18 2.37 -54.94
#